data_AF-A0A2D6QXM6-F1
#
_entry.id   AF-A0A2D6QXM6-F1
#
_cell.length_a   1.000
_cell.length_b   1.000
_cell.length_c   1.000
_cell.angle_alpha   90.00
_cell.angle_beta   90.00
_cell.angle_gamma   90.00
#
_symmetry.space_group_name_H-M   'P 1'
#
loop_
_entity.id
_entity.type
_entity.pdbx_description
1 polymer ?
#
loop_
_entity_poly.entity_id
_entity_poly.type
_entity_poly.pdbx_seq_one_letter_code
_entity_poly.pdbx_strand_id
1 'polypeptide(L)'
;MLATSSSWRWRSTAGARAGRVDGCDRSSSRDGRGEPVTRVYVARHPTDAHLFKGILEAQGIEALVRGEALFGARGEAPVTFDTLPSVWVMDDDDVDRARALADEYAKGDTAAEPRPTWRCAACREVVEGQFSECWQCGATRP
;
A
#
# COMPACT_ATOMS: atom_id res chain seq x y z
N MET A 1 22.34 -36.54 26.91
CA MET A 1 21.53 -37.72 26.57
C MET A 1 20.08 -37.27 26.53
N LEU A 2 19.60 -36.98 25.33
CA LEU A 2 18.58 -37.73 24.60
C LEU A 2 17.18 -37.13 24.78
N ALA A 3 16.71 -36.55 23.68
CA ALA A 3 15.32 -36.22 23.44
C ALA A 3 14.43 -37.44 23.67
N THR A 4 13.24 -37.21 24.22
CA THR A 4 12.13 -38.16 24.12
C THR A 4 10.96 -37.47 23.45
N SER A 5 10.82 -37.81 22.17
CA SER A 5 9.59 -37.76 21.40
C SER A 5 8.46 -38.50 22.09
N SER A 6 7.23 -38.12 21.74
CA SER A 6 6.09 -39.00 21.41
C SER A 6 4.80 -38.40 21.94
N SER A 7 3.64 -38.52 21.30
CA SER A 7 3.25 -38.87 19.95
C SER A 7 1.76 -38.55 19.98
N TRP A 8 1.30 -37.59 19.19
CA TRP A 8 -0.13 -37.30 19.14
C TRP A 8 -0.79 -38.40 18.30
N ARG A 9 -1.33 -39.37 19.01
CA ARG A 9 -2.01 -40.55 18.49
C ARG A 9 -3.34 -40.13 17.87
N TRP A 10 -3.40 -40.11 16.55
CA TRP A 10 -4.64 -40.05 15.78
C TRP A 10 -5.50 -41.27 16.11
N ARG A 11 -6.78 -41.04 16.39
CA ARG A 11 -7.79 -42.09 16.47
C ARG A 11 -8.92 -41.75 15.52
N SER A 12 -8.89 -42.38 14.35
CA SER A 12 -10.03 -42.46 13.44
C SER A 12 -11.00 -43.51 13.96
N THR A 13 -12.29 -43.19 14.00
CA THR A 13 -13.36 -44.19 13.91
C THR A 13 -14.32 -43.75 12.81
N ALA A 14 -14.58 -44.67 11.89
CA ALA A 14 -15.41 -44.48 10.73
C ALA A 14 -16.86 -44.88 11.02
N GLY A 15 -17.80 -44.18 10.37
CA GLY A 15 -18.96 -44.84 9.76
C GLY A 15 -20.35 -44.46 10.28
N ALA A 16 -21.05 -43.60 9.53
CA ALA A 16 -22.49 -43.76 9.24
C ALA A 16 -22.84 -42.98 7.96
N ARG A 17 -23.53 -43.63 7.03
CA ARG A 17 -23.92 -43.10 5.71
C ARG A 17 -25.33 -42.49 5.73
N ALA A 18 -25.49 -41.50 4.85
CA ALA A 18 -26.67 -41.11 4.08
C ALA A 18 -27.80 -40.34 4.79
N GLY A 19 -27.69 -39.01 4.73
CA GLY A 19 -28.82 -38.10 4.55
C GLY A 19 -28.52 -37.22 3.34
N ARG A 20 -29.34 -37.31 2.29
CA ARG A 20 -29.31 -36.40 1.14
C ARG A 20 -29.77 -35.03 1.65
N VAL A 21 -28.84 -34.07 1.69
CA VAL A 21 -29.15 -32.65 1.79
C VAL A 21 -29.08 -32.09 0.37
N ASP A 22 -30.25 -31.94 -0.23
CA ASP A 22 -30.47 -31.02 -1.34
C ASP A 22 -30.33 -29.61 -0.78
N GLY A 23 -29.33 -28.87 -1.26
CA GLY A 23 -29.09 -27.50 -0.80
C GLY A 23 -27.64 -27.07 -1.00
N CYS A 24 -27.14 -27.16 -2.23
CA CYS A 24 -26.01 -26.31 -2.60
C CYS A 24 -26.57 -24.89 -2.64
N ASP A 25 -26.44 -24.20 -1.50
CA ASP A 25 -26.69 -22.78 -1.37
C ASP A 25 -25.90 -22.10 -2.49
N ARG A 26 -26.65 -21.53 -3.44
CA ARG A 26 -26.13 -20.74 -4.56
C ARG A 26 -25.51 -19.48 -3.95
N SER A 27 -24.32 -19.63 -3.39
CA SER A 27 -23.41 -18.56 -3.06
C SER A 27 -22.93 -17.95 -4.39
N SER A 28 -23.80 -17.07 -4.90
CA SER A 28 -23.52 -15.88 -5.69
C SER A 28 -22.22 -15.94 -6.48
N SER A 29 -22.34 -16.34 -7.74
CA SER A 29 -21.37 -16.04 -8.78
C SER A 29 -21.04 -14.54 -8.73
N ARG A 30 -19.81 -14.21 -8.34
CA ARG A 30 -19.23 -12.88 -8.58
C ARG A 30 -19.05 -12.73 -10.09
N ASP A 31 -20.12 -12.29 -10.76
CA ASP A 31 -20.14 -11.97 -12.19
C ASP A 31 -19.32 -10.69 -12.41
N GLY A 32 -18.03 -10.86 -12.68
CA GLY A 32 -17.31 -10.40 -13.88
C GLY A 32 -17.65 -9.10 -14.62
N ARG A 33 -18.39 -8.13 -14.05
CA ARG A 33 -18.56 -6.79 -14.64
C ARG A 33 -18.36 -5.71 -13.58
N GLY A 34 -17.10 -5.30 -13.43
CA GLY A 34 -16.64 -4.02 -12.90
C GLY A 34 -17.35 -3.54 -11.64
N GLU A 35 -16.86 -3.96 -10.47
CA GLU A 35 -17.09 -3.22 -9.22
C GLU A 35 -16.78 -1.72 -9.46
N PRO A 36 -17.58 -0.79 -8.90
CA PRO A 36 -17.36 0.63 -9.08
C PRO A 36 -16.06 1.00 -8.40
N VAL A 37 -14.98 1.00 -9.18
CA VAL A 37 -13.70 1.47 -8.67
C VAL A 37 -13.66 2.98 -8.87
N THR A 38 -13.53 3.72 -7.78
CA THR A 38 -13.45 5.18 -7.81
C THR A 38 -11.99 5.60 -7.77
N ARG A 39 -11.56 6.41 -8.75
CA ARG A 39 -10.19 6.91 -8.80
C ARG A 39 -9.98 7.96 -7.71
N VAL A 40 -8.90 7.82 -6.96
CA VAL A 40 -8.55 8.73 -5.85
C VAL A 40 -7.23 9.45 -6.05
N TYR A 41 -6.29 8.87 -6.82
CA TYR A 41 -4.96 9.43 -7.01
C TYR A 41 -4.39 9.10 -8.40
N VAL A 42 -3.67 10.05 -9.01
CA VAL A 42 -2.96 9.87 -10.29
C VAL A 42 -1.48 10.18 -10.06
N ALA A 43 -0.63 9.19 -10.29
CA ALA A 43 0.80 9.27 -10.06
C ALA A 43 1.58 9.63 -11.33
N ARG A 44 2.74 10.25 -11.15
CA ARG A 44 3.67 10.54 -12.25
C ARG A 44 4.49 9.32 -12.66
N HIS A 45 4.74 8.43 -11.69
CA HIS A 45 5.49 7.18 -11.86
C HIS A 45 4.73 5.99 -11.26
N PRO A 46 4.88 4.76 -11.80
CA PRO A 46 4.26 3.56 -11.24
C PRO A 46 4.65 3.31 -9.78
N THR A 47 5.91 3.63 -9.41
CA THR A 47 6.40 3.48 -8.04
C THR A 47 5.55 4.26 -7.03
N ASP A 48 5.22 5.51 -7.33
CA ASP A 48 4.41 6.35 -6.43
C ASP A 48 2.97 5.82 -6.32
N ALA A 49 2.42 5.29 -7.41
CA ALA A 49 1.09 4.65 -7.38
C ALA A 49 1.08 3.42 -6.46
N HIS A 50 2.10 2.56 -6.54
CA HIS A 50 2.21 1.38 -5.67
C HIS A 50 2.54 1.73 -4.22
N LEU A 51 3.35 2.77 -4.00
CA LEU A 51 3.61 3.28 -2.66
C LEU A 51 2.31 3.78 -2.01
N PHE A 52 1.54 4.61 -2.73
CA PHE A 52 0.26 5.11 -2.23
C PHE A 52 -0.76 3.99 -2.02
N LYS A 53 -0.84 3.00 -2.93
CA LYS A 53 -1.64 1.79 -2.72
C LYS A 53 -1.29 1.08 -1.41
N GLY A 54 0.00 0.89 -1.12
CA GLY A 54 0.44 0.27 0.14
C GLY A 54 0.02 1.06 1.39
N ILE A 55 -0.01 2.39 1.31
CA ILE A 55 -0.51 3.25 2.41
C ILE A 55 -2.00 3.02 2.62
N LEU A 56 -2.81 2.97 1.55
CA LEU A 56 -4.24 2.68 1.65
C LEU A 56 -4.50 1.29 2.25
N GLU A 57 -3.79 0.27 1.77
CA GLU A 57 -3.91 -1.11 2.26
C GLU A 57 -3.53 -1.24 3.75
N ALA A 58 -2.50 -0.51 4.20
CA ALA A 58 -2.12 -0.45 5.62
C ALA A 58 -3.20 0.20 6.50
N GLN A 59 -4.08 1.02 5.92
CA GLN A 59 -5.26 1.60 6.58
C GLN A 59 -6.53 0.75 6.38
N GLY A 60 -6.40 -0.45 5.80
CA GLY A 60 -7.51 -1.37 5.54
C GLY A 60 -8.40 -0.97 4.35
N ILE A 61 -7.92 -0.08 3.48
CA ILE A 61 -8.65 0.36 2.27
C ILE A 61 -8.19 -0.50 1.10
N GLU A 62 -9.09 -1.23 0.47
CA GLU A 62 -8.78 -2.03 -0.72
C GLU A 62 -8.61 -1.14 -1.95
N ALA A 63 -7.44 -1.23 -2.58
CA ALA A 63 -7.08 -0.39 -3.72
C ALA A 63 -6.33 -1.16 -4.81
N LEU A 64 -6.39 -0.64 -6.04
CA LEU A 64 -5.70 -1.19 -7.20
C LEU A 64 -4.97 -0.10 -7.99
N VAL A 65 -3.96 -0.51 -8.75
CA VAL A 65 -3.23 0.36 -9.69
C VAL A 65 -3.67 0.03 -11.13
N ARG A 66 -3.95 1.06 -11.94
CA ARG A 66 -4.22 0.95 -13.38
C ARG A 66 -3.30 1.87 -14.18
N GLY A 67 -3.16 1.60 -15.48
CA GLY A 67 -2.39 2.44 -16.41
C GLY A 67 -0.88 2.25 -16.37
N GLU A 68 -0.36 1.39 -15.48
CA GLU A 68 1.09 1.16 -15.34
C GLU A 68 1.72 0.42 -16.53
N ALA A 69 0.98 -0.50 -17.17
CA ALA A 69 1.48 -1.28 -18.30
C ALA A 69 1.79 -0.41 -19.53
N LEU A 70 1.11 0.73 -19.65
CA LEU A 70 1.29 1.69 -20.75
C LEU A 70 2.37 2.73 -20.44
N PHE A 71 2.89 2.76 -19.21
CA PHE A 71 3.96 3.67 -18.81
C PHE A 71 5.26 3.40 -19.59
N GLY A 72 5.57 2.15 -19.90
CA GLY A 72 6.75 1.76 -20.68
C GLY A 72 6.68 2.14 -22.17
N ALA A 73 5.48 2.43 -22.69
CA ALA A 73 5.25 2.89 -24.07
C ALA A 73 5.11 4.42 -24.16
N ARG A 74 5.54 5.16 -23.13
CA ARG A 74 5.51 6.63 -23.14
C ARG A 74 6.30 7.17 -24.34
N GLY A 75 5.58 7.79 -25.27
CA GLY A 75 6.13 8.34 -26.52
C GLY A 75 5.37 7.87 -27.76
N GLU A 76 4.80 6.66 -27.73
CA GLU A 76 4.03 6.08 -28.84
C GLU A 76 2.52 6.15 -28.60
N ALA A 77 2.10 6.15 -27.33
CA ALA A 77 0.71 6.28 -26.92
C ALA A 77 0.39 7.71 -26.42
N PRO A 78 -0.83 8.24 -26.67
CA PRO A 78 -1.25 9.52 -26.12
C PRO A 78 -1.23 9.52 -24.59
N VAL A 79 -0.60 10.52 -23.98
CA VAL A 79 -0.60 10.69 -22.52
C VAL A 79 -1.99 11.13 -22.06
N THR A 80 -2.79 10.16 -21.65
CA THR A 80 -4.15 10.32 -21.11
C THR A 80 -4.23 9.71 -19.71
N PHE A 81 -5.31 9.98 -18.98
CA PHE A 81 -5.48 9.45 -17.62
C PHE A 81 -5.49 7.92 -17.57
N ASP A 82 -5.92 7.24 -18.65
CA ASP A 82 -5.90 5.77 -18.74
C ASP A 82 -4.49 5.20 -18.97
N THR A 83 -3.55 6.04 -19.41
CA THR A 83 -2.13 5.69 -19.63
C THR A 83 -1.21 6.12 -18.49
N LEU A 84 -1.75 6.88 -17.52
CA LEU A 84 -1.01 7.28 -16.33
C LEU A 84 -1.27 6.27 -15.20
N PRO A 85 -0.23 5.88 -14.45
CA PRO A 85 -0.39 5.07 -13.24
C PRO A 85 -1.35 5.77 -12.28
N SER A 86 -2.46 5.11 -11.95
CA SER A 86 -3.54 5.69 -11.16
C SER A 86 -4.02 4.69 -10.12
N VAL A 87 -4.35 5.19 -8.91
CA VAL A 87 -4.86 4.39 -7.79
C VAL A 87 -6.37 4.55 -7.69
N TRP A 88 -7.05 3.41 -7.58
CA TRP A 88 -8.51 3.32 -7.52
C TRP A 88 -8.92 2.51 -6.29
N VAL A 89 -9.98 2.94 -5.62
CA VAL A 89 -10.54 2.29 -4.43
C VAL A 89 -11.75 1.46 -4.84
N MET A 90 -11.91 0.29 -4.23
CA MET A 90 -12.96 -0.68 -4.56
C MET A 90 -14.33 -0.33 -3.94
N ASP A 91 -14.32 0.26 -2.74
CA ASP A 91 -15.52 0.60 -1.97
C ASP A 91 -15.73 2.12 -1.96
N ASP A 92 -16.94 2.57 -2.30
CA ASP A 92 -17.29 3.98 -2.29
C ASP A 92 -17.26 4.58 -0.87
N ASP A 93 -17.50 3.78 0.17
CA ASP A 93 -17.46 4.23 1.57
C ASP A 93 -16.04 4.64 2.01
N ASP A 94 -15.00 4.13 1.35
CA ASP A 94 -13.60 4.44 1.65
C ASP A 94 -13.04 5.59 0.81
N VAL A 95 -13.77 6.08 -0.21
CA VAL A 95 -13.28 7.08 -1.16
C VAL A 95 -12.88 8.38 -0.49
N ASP A 96 -13.70 8.89 0.44
CA ASP A 96 -13.41 10.16 1.10
C ASP A 96 -12.19 10.06 2.02
N ARG A 97 -12.03 8.92 2.71
CA ARG A 97 -10.82 8.61 3.49
C ARG A 97 -9.59 8.53 2.60
N ALA A 98 -9.69 7.82 1.47
CA ALA A 98 -8.59 7.67 0.54
C ALA A 98 -8.18 8.99 -0.13
N ARG A 99 -9.15 9.88 -0.43
CA ARG A 99 -8.86 11.23 -0.93
C ARG A 99 -8.15 12.09 0.11
N ALA A 100 -8.58 12.03 1.37
CA ALA A 100 -7.89 12.75 2.45
C ALA A 100 -6.44 12.27 2.60
N LEU A 101 -6.20 10.97 2.51
CA LEU A 101 -4.85 10.40 2.51
C LEU A 101 -4.05 10.81 1.26
N ALA A 102 -4.68 10.91 0.09
CA ALA A 102 -4.02 11.37 -1.13
C ALA A 102 -3.56 12.83 -1.01
N ASP A 103 -4.39 13.69 -0.42
CA ASP A 103 -4.04 15.09 -0.15
C ASP A 103 -2.89 15.21 0.85
N GLU A 104 -2.89 14.40 1.91
CA GLU A 104 -1.78 14.35 2.87
C GLU A 104 -0.49 13.84 2.23
N TYR A 105 -0.58 12.78 1.43
CA TYR A 105 0.54 12.20 0.71
C TYR A 105 1.16 13.20 -0.27
N ALA A 106 0.34 13.92 -1.04
CA ALA A 106 0.79 14.95 -1.97
C ALA A 106 1.45 16.15 -1.26
N LYS A 107 0.93 16.51 -0.06
CA LYS A 107 1.56 17.54 0.78
C LYS A 107 2.90 17.07 1.34
N GLY A 108 3.03 15.80 1.74
CA GLY A 108 4.29 15.24 2.23
C GLY A 108 5.42 15.33 1.21
N ASP A 109 5.10 15.13 -0.07
CA ASP A 109 6.06 15.23 -1.19
C ASP A 109 6.45 16.69 -1.51
N THR A 110 5.58 17.65 -1.19
CA THR A 110 5.84 19.09 -1.37
C THR A 110 6.32 19.81 -0.11
N ALA A 111 6.22 19.20 1.08
CA ALA A 111 6.46 19.85 2.38
C ALA A 111 7.93 19.81 2.87
N ALA A 112 8.86 19.28 2.08
CA ALA A 112 10.28 19.51 2.33
C ALA A 112 10.68 20.91 1.86
N GLU A 113 10.04 21.95 2.41
CA GLU A 113 10.60 23.29 2.35
C GLU A 113 12.04 23.20 2.88
N PRO A 114 13.04 23.66 2.10
CA PRO A 114 14.44 23.50 2.48
C PRO A 114 14.67 24.21 3.82
N ARG A 115 14.73 23.42 4.89
CA ARG A 115 15.05 23.93 6.22
C ARG A 115 16.48 24.47 6.17
N PRO A 116 16.76 25.63 6.78
CA PRO A 116 18.09 26.20 6.77
C PRO A 116 19.09 25.21 7.39
N THR A 117 20.28 25.16 6.79
CA THR A 117 21.41 24.41 7.34
C THR A 117 21.75 24.92 8.75
N TRP A 118 22.29 24.06 9.59
CA TRP A 118 22.74 24.41 10.93
C TRP A 118 24.18 23.96 11.15
N ARG A 119 24.90 24.65 12.02
CA ARG A 119 26.28 24.30 12.37
C ARG A 119 26.29 23.54 13.69
N CYS A 120 26.90 22.36 13.69
CA CYS A 120 27.01 21.53 14.89
C CYS A 120 27.82 22.22 15.99
N ALA A 121 27.29 22.25 17.22
CA ALA A 121 27.98 22.84 18.37
C ALA A 121 29.20 22.01 18.84
N ALA A 122 29.22 20.70 18.56
CA ALA A 122 30.29 19.79 19.01
C ALA A 122 31.48 19.71 18.04
N CYS A 123 31.23 19.50 16.74
CA CYS A 123 32.28 19.30 15.73
C CYS A 123 32.35 20.40 14.66
N ARG A 124 31.44 21.39 14.70
CA ARG A 124 31.33 22.51 13.74
C ARG A 124 31.01 22.13 12.29
N GLU A 125 30.58 20.90 12.03
CA GLU A 125 30.07 20.47 10.72
C GLU A 125 28.83 21.26 10.31
N VAL A 126 28.64 21.50 9.01
CA VAL A 126 27.42 22.11 8.48
C VAL A 126 26.45 21.00 8.08
N VAL A 127 25.31 20.94 8.76
CA VAL A 127 24.31 19.89 8.62
C VAL A 127 23.08 20.46 7.91
N GLU A 128 22.52 19.70 6.98
CA GLU A 128 21.29 20.08 6.29
C GLU A 128 20.10 20.15 7.25
N GLY A 129 19.18 21.10 7.03
CA GLY A 129 18.11 21.39 7.98
C GLY A 129 17.08 20.28 8.16
N GLN A 130 17.06 19.28 7.28
CA GLN A 130 16.21 18.09 7.38
C GLN A 130 16.64 17.12 8.49
N PHE A 131 17.91 17.18 8.91
CA PHE A 131 18.45 16.31 9.95
C PHE A 131 18.34 16.95 11.34
N SER A 132 17.91 16.13 12.31
CA SER A 132 17.89 16.47 13.75
C SER A 132 19.22 16.18 14.46
N GLU A 133 20.13 15.45 13.81
CA GLU A 133 21.39 14.98 14.38
C GLU A 133 22.55 15.25 13.40
N CYS A 134 23.73 15.51 13.95
CA CYS A 134 24.94 15.69 13.16
C CYS A 134 25.47 14.34 12.68
N TRP A 135 25.54 14.13 11.36
CA TRP A 135 26.06 12.89 10.77
C TRP A 135 27.54 12.60 11.10
N GLN A 136 28.31 13.62 11.45
CA GLN A 136 29.72 13.48 11.81
C GLN A 136 29.95 13.05 13.27
N CYS A 137 29.09 13.46 14.21
CA CYS A 137 29.33 13.24 15.65
C CYS A 137 28.13 12.78 16.48
N GLY A 138 26.95 12.66 15.88
CA GLY A 138 25.71 12.26 16.54
C GLY A 138 25.07 13.31 17.45
N ALA A 139 25.65 14.51 17.57
CA ALA A 139 25.07 15.56 18.41
C ALA A 139 23.72 16.04 17.86
N THR A 140 22.72 16.19 18.74
CA THR A 140 21.41 16.76 18.40
C THR A 140 21.53 18.24 18.02
N ARG A 141 20.65 18.68 17.12
CA ARG A 141 20.53 20.08 16.72
C ARG A 141 20.35 21.01 17.95
N PRO A 142 21.07 22.14 18.03
CA PRO A 142 20.93 23.14 19.10
C PRO A 142 19.55 23.80 19.15
#